data_AF-A0A1V4AP70-F1
#
_entry.id   AF-A0A1V4AP70-F1
#
_cell.length_a   1.000
_cell.length_b   1.000
_cell.length_c   1.000
_cell.angle_alpha   90.00
_cell.angle_beta   90.00
_cell.angle_gamma   90.00
#
_symmetry.space_group_name_H-M   'P 1'
#
loop_
_entity.id
_entity.type
_entity.pdbx_description
1 polymer ?
#
loop_
_entity_poly.entity_id
_entity_poly.type
_entity_poly.pdbx_seq_one_letter_code
_entity_poly.pdbx_strand_id
1 'polypeptide(L)'
;MGKIIYLSFITAAISFTVTETRIFKPVREWVKGRNIFLGELISCGYCFGHWVAFVLAAVYQPRLFESWWLLDFFLTAIVIAWLAAFQWAVMCWLMEKAGK
;
A
#
# COMPACT_ATOMS: atom_id res chain seq x y z
N MET A 1 -4.16 2.76 18.92
CA MET A 1 -3.30 3.58 18.03
C MET A 1 -2.10 2.82 17.45
N GLY A 2 -1.22 2.20 18.26
CA GLY A 2 0.06 1.66 17.76
C GLY A 2 -0.03 0.69 16.58
N LYS A 3 -1.03 -0.21 16.56
CA LYS A 3 -1.23 -1.18 15.48
C LYS A 3 -1.39 -0.53 14.10
N ILE A 4 -2.08 0.60 14.01
CA ILE A 4 -2.36 1.29 12.74
C ILE A 4 -1.09 1.86 12.13
N ILE A 5 -0.20 2.39 12.96
CA ILE A 5 1.10 2.93 12.54
C ILE A 5 1.97 1.79 11.99
N TYR A 6 2.04 0.65 12.69
CA TYR A 6 2.77 -0.51 12.15
C TYR A 6 2.18 -0.99 10.82
N LEU A 7 0.85 -1.07 10.71
CA LEU A 7 0.19 -1.47 9.47
C LEU A 7 0.44 -0.47 8.32
N SER A 8 0.50 0.84 8.59
CA SER A 8 0.83 1.83 7.56
C SER A 8 2.27 1.68 7.08
N PHE A 9 3.24 1.49 7.99
CA PHE A 9 4.64 1.23 7.64
C PHE A 9 4.79 -0.06 6.82
N ILE A 10 4.13 -1.14 7.24
CA ILE A 10 4.15 -2.41 6.51
C ILE A 10 3.53 -2.24 5.12
N THR A 11 2.40 -1.53 5.02
CA THR A 11 1.74 -1.26 3.74
C THR A 11 2.64 -0.44 2.81
N ALA A 12 3.30 0.59 3.34
CA ALA A 12 4.24 1.43 2.59
C ALA A 12 5.45 0.62 2.11
N ALA A 13 6.04 -0.19 2.99
CA ALA A 13 7.19 -1.03 2.68
C ALA A 13 6.85 -2.07 1.60
N ILE A 14 5.70 -2.74 1.72
CA ILE A 14 5.21 -3.70 0.72
C ILE A 14 4.97 -2.99 -0.61
N SER A 15 4.30 -1.83 -0.60
CA SER A 15 3.99 -1.08 -1.81
C SER A 15 5.26 -0.62 -2.52
N PHE A 16 6.19 -0.01 -1.79
CA PHE A 16 7.49 0.39 -2.32
C PHE A 16 8.28 -0.80 -2.86
N THR A 17 8.30 -1.91 -2.13
CA THR A 17 9.01 -3.12 -2.57
C THR A 17 8.44 -3.62 -3.89
N VAL A 18 7.13 -3.77 -3.99
CA VAL A 18 6.49 -4.36 -5.18
C VAL A 18 6.56 -3.40 -6.38
N THR A 19 6.42 -2.09 -6.18
CA THR A 19 6.38 -1.14 -7.29
C THR A 19 7.76 -0.69 -7.74
N GLU A 20 8.69 -0.45 -6.81
CA GLU A 20 9.99 0.17 -7.13
C GLU A 20 11.16 -0.82 -7.20
N THR A 21 11.09 -1.99 -6.55
CA THR A 21 12.26 -2.89 -6.59
C THR A 21 12.39 -3.61 -7.92
N ARG A 22 13.63 -3.63 -8.43
CA ARG A 22 14.00 -4.30 -9.69
C ARG A 22 13.71 -5.81 -9.68
N ILE A 23 13.62 -6.42 -8.48
CA ILE A 23 13.31 -7.84 -8.30
C ILE A 23 11.89 -8.16 -8.79
N PHE A 24 10.94 -7.24 -8.61
CA PHE A 24 9.54 -7.41 -9.03
C PHE A 24 9.25 -6.89 -10.44
N LYS A 25 10.24 -6.28 -11.11
CA LYS A 25 10.13 -5.83 -12.51
C LYS A 25 9.64 -6.94 -13.49
N PRO A 26 10.20 -8.16 -13.50
CA PRO A 26 9.70 -9.22 -14.40
C PRO A 26 8.27 -9.64 -14.08
N VAL A 27 7.88 -9.63 -12.79
CA VAL A 27 6.50 -9.94 -12.37
C VAL A 27 5.54 -8.85 -12.85
N ARG A 28 5.92 -7.58 -12.72
CA ARG A 28 5.12 -6.43 -13.16
C ARG A 28 4.90 -6.43 -14.67
N GLU A 29 5.94 -6.73 -15.45
CA GLU A 29 5.83 -6.86 -16.91
C GLU A 29 5.01 -8.09 -17.33
N TRP A 30 5.18 -9.22 -16.64
CA TRP A 30 4.37 -10.42 -16.89
C TRP A 30 2.88 -10.20 -16.61
N VAL A 31 2.54 -9.55 -15.49
CA VAL A 31 1.15 -9.22 -15.15
C VAL A 31 0.58 -8.21 -16.15
N LYS A 32 1.36 -7.21 -16.57
CA LYS A 32 0.95 -6.26 -17.62
C LYS A 32 0.62 -6.96 -18.94
N GLY A 33 1.36 -8.02 -19.28
CA GLY A 33 1.08 -8.86 -20.46
C GLY A 33 -0.19 -9.71 -20.36
N ARG A 34 -0.64 -10.03 -19.14
CA ARG A 34 -1.89 -10.79 -18.91
C ARG A 34 -3.12 -9.90 -18.80
N ASN A 35 -3.01 -8.78 -18.09
CA ASN A 35 -4.14 -7.90 -17.86
C ASN A 35 -3.64 -6.46 -17.59
N ILE A 36 -4.02 -5.53 -18.47
CA ILE A 36 -3.56 -4.14 -18.41
C ILE A 36 -3.91 -3.50 -17.06
N PHE A 37 -5.12 -3.76 -16.56
CA PHE A 37 -5.62 -3.21 -15.30
C PHE A 37 -4.79 -3.66 -14.07
N LEU A 38 -4.44 -4.95 -13.99
CA LEU A 38 -3.60 -5.47 -12.91
C LEU A 38 -2.16 -4.99 -13.03
N GLY A 39 -1.65 -4.87 -14.26
CA GLY A 39 -0.33 -4.32 -14.53
C GLY A 39 -0.22 -2.87 -14.05
N GLU A 40 -1.27 -2.08 -14.23
CA GLU A 40 -1.33 -0.68 -13.81
C GLU A 40 -1.52 -0.53 -12.28
N LEU A 41 -2.28 -1.44 -11.66
CA LEU A 41 -2.42 -1.54 -10.20
C LEU A 41 -1.08 -1.80 -9.51
N ILE A 42 -0.34 -2.83 -9.95
CA ILE A 42 0.98 -3.20 -9.42
C ILE A 42 2.02 -2.15 -9.80
N SER A 43 1.73 -1.34 -10.82
CA SER A 43 2.60 -0.26 -11.24
C SER A 43 2.56 0.97 -10.37
N CYS A 44 1.45 1.20 -9.69
CA CYS A 44 1.22 2.40 -8.90
C CYS A 44 1.27 2.05 -7.41
N GLY A 45 2.28 2.55 -6.69
CA GLY A 45 2.44 2.30 -5.25
C GLY A 45 1.24 2.75 -4.41
N TYR A 46 0.55 3.80 -4.86
CA TYR A 46 -0.70 4.26 -4.25
C TYR A 46 -1.85 3.27 -4.43
N CYS A 47 -2.05 2.79 -5.67
CA CYS A 47 -3.11 1.85 -6.00
C CYS A 47 -2.87 0.51 -5.29
N PHE A 48 -1.66 -0.04 -5.40
CA PHE A 48 -1.30 -1.28 -4.72
C PHE A 48 -1.39 -1.13 -3.20
N GLY A 49 -0.94 0.00 -2.65
CA GLY A 49 -1.05 0.30 -1.22
C GLY A 49 -2.49 0.35 -0.70
N HIS A 50 -3.45 0.82 -1.49
CA HIS A 50 -4.88 0.74 -1.13
C HIS A 50 -5.33 -0.71 -0.96
N TRP A 51 -5.02 -1.58 -1.92
CA TRP A 51 -5.39 -2.99 -1.82
C TRP A 51 -4.71 -3.69 -0.66
N VAL A 52 -3.43 -3.42 -0.42
CA VAL A 52 -2.68 -3.96 0.72
C VAL A 52 -3.27 -3.46 2.04
N ALA A 53 -3.62 -2.18 2.16
CA ALA A 53 -4.28 -1.62 3.34
C ALA A 53 -5.65 -2.26 3.60
N PHE A 54 -6.44 -2.48 2.55
CA PHE A 54 -7.74 -3.17 2.65
C PHE A 54 -7.57 -4.61 3.15
N VAL A 55 -6.61 -5.37 2.60
CA VAL A 55 -6.33 -6.74 3.01
C VAL A 55 -5.84 -6.78 4.46
N LEU A 56 -4.91 -5.89 4.84
CA LEU A 56 -4.40 -5.82 6.20
C LEU A 56 -5.46 -5.40 7.20
N ALA A 57 -6.30 -4.43 6.86
CA ALA A 57 -7.46 -4.11 7.67
C ALA A 57 -8.39 -5.33 7.79
N ALA A 58 -8.55 -6.15 6.73
CA ALA A 58 -9.49 -7.28 6.73
C ALA A 58 -9.02 -8.42 7.60
N VAL A 59 -7.71 -8.67 7.60
CA VAL A 59 -7.06 -9.69 8.42
C VAL A 59 -7.00 -9.29 9.88
N TYR A 60 -6.60 -8.04 10.17
CA TYR A 60 -6.34 -7.59 11.54
C TYR A 60 -7.52 -6.90 12.22
N GLN A 61 -8.56 -6.56 11.46
CA GLN A 61 -9.79 -5.86 11.88
C GLN A 61 -9.55 -4.84 13.00
N PRO A 62 -8.69 -3.84 12.75
CA PRO A 62 -8.43 -2.78 13.73
C PRO A 62 -9.73 -2.02 13.97
N ARG A 63 -10.23 -2.05 15.21
CA ARG A 63 -11.38 -1.24 15.64
C ARG A 63 -10.90 0.13 16.10
N LEU A 64 -11.17 1.18 15.33
CA LEU A 64 -10.86 2.59 15.64
C LEU A 64 -12.08 3.31 16.23
N PHE A 65 -13.28 2.98 15.78
CA PHE A 65 -14.55 3.56 16.18
C PHE A 65 -15.52 2.43 16.58
N GLU A 66 -15.87 2.34 17.87
CA GLU A 66 -16.86 1.39 18.42
C GLU A 66 -18.31 1.66 17.95
N SER A 67 -18.51 2.21 16.75
CA SER A 67 -19.81 2.56 16.22
C SER A 67 -20.36 1.47 15.29
N TRP A 68 -19.78 1.31 14.10
CA TRP A 68 -20.25 0.36 13.08
C TRP A 68 -19.05 -0.38 12.48
N TRP A 69 -19.04 -1.72 12.56
CA TRP A 69 -17.90 -2.56 12.14
C TRP A 69 -17.44 -2.27 10.71
N LEU A 70 -18.37 -2.18 9.75
CA LEU A 70 -18.06 -1.96 8.34
C LEU A 70 -17.50 -0.56 8.06
N LEU A 71 -18.03 0.44 8.77
CA LEU A 71 -17.65 1.84 8.57
C LEU A 71 -16.29 2.12 9.19
N ASP A 72 -16.06 1.57 10.38
CA ASP A 72 -14.79 1.61 11.09
C ASP A 72 -13.68 0.92 10.30
N PHE A 73 -13.99 -0.25 9.74
CA PHE A 73 -13.11 -0.97 8.83
C PHE A 73 -12.68 -0.12 7.63
N PHE A 74 -13.65 0.47 6.93
CA PHE A 74 -13.41 1.24 5.72
C PHE A 74 -12.59 2.51 5.99
N LEU A 75 -12.95 3.24 7.06
CA LEU A 75 -12.20 4.42 7.50
C LEU A 75 -10.77 4.05 7.90
N THR A 76 -10.58 2.96 8.63
CA THR A 76 -9.25 2.52 9.05
C THR A 76 -8.39 2.13 7.86
N ALA A 77 -8.94 1.39 6.89
CA ALA A 77 -8.23 1.02 5.66
C ALA A 77 -7.80 2.26 4.86
N ILE A 78 -8.68 3.25 4.71
CA ILE A 78 -8.36 4.51 4.03
C ILE A 78 -7.25 5.28 4.76
N VAL A 79 -7.33 5.41 6.08
CA VAL A 79 -6.29 6.11 6.86
C VAL A 79 -4.93 5.43 6.71
N ILE A 80 -4.89 4.09 6.79
CA ILE A 80 -3.67 3.31 6.58
C ILE A 80 -3.14 3.52 5.16
N ALA A 81 -4.00 3.45 4.15
CA ALA A 81 -3.61 3.63 2.75
C ALA A 81 -3.06 5.04 2.49
N TRP A 82 -3.66 6.06 3.09
CA TRP A 82 -3.24 7.46 2.93
C TRP A 82 -1.89 7.73 3.60
N LEU A 83 -1.69 7.22 4.82
CA LEU A 83 -0.40 7.29 5.51
C LEU A 83 0.68 6.51 4.73
N ALA A 84 0.36 5.32 4.24
CA ALA A 84 1.28 4.50 3.48
C ALA A 84 1.66 5.15 2.15
N ALA A 85 0.72 5.78 1.47
CA ALA A 85 0.94 6.55 0.26
C ALA A 85 1.90 7.72 0.49
N PHE A 86 1.69 8.46 1.57
CA PHE A 86 2.58 9.55 1.95
C PHE A 86 3.99 9.03 2.25
N GLN A 87 4.11 7.95 3.01
CA GLN A 87 5.40 7.29 3.30
C GLN A 87 6.10 6.80 2.02
N TRP A 88 5.36 6.20 1.10
CA TRP A 88 5.87 5.78 -0.20
C TRP A 88 6.38 6.96 -1.02
N ALA A 89 5.61 8.05 -1.12
CA ALA A 89 6.01 9.25 -1.85
C ALA A 89 7.29 9.88 -1.27
N VAL A 90 7.38 9.94 0.07
CA VAL A 90 8.59 10.40 0.76
C VAL A 90 9.78 9.50 0.45
N MET A 91 9.61 8.17 0.43
CA MET A 91 10.68 7.23 0.10
C MET A 91 11.13 7.35 -1.36
N CYS A 92 10.21 7.50 -2.30
CA CYS A 92 10.53 7.76 -3.71
C CYS A 92 11.31 9.08 -3.87
N TRP A 93 10.86 10.14 -3.20
CA TRP A 93 11.55 11.43 -3.21
C TRP A 93 12.96 11.35 -2.59
N LEU A 94 13.12 10.60 -1.51
CA LEU A 94 14.43 10.36 -0.89
C LEU A 94 15.37 9.57 -1.81
N MET A 95 14.86 8.57 -2.53
CA MET A 95 15.64 7.78 -3.50
C MET A 95 16.10 8.63 -4.69
N GLU A 96 15.22 9.47 -5.22
CA GLU A 96 15.55 10.45 -6.26
C GLU A 96 16.67 11.39 -5.80
N LYS A 97 16.58 11.90 -4.57
CA LYS A 97 17.65 12.72 -3.96
C LYS A 97 18.94 11.96 -3.69
N ALA A 98 18.87 10.66 -3.42
CA ALA A 98 20.03 9.81 -3.17
C ALA A 98 20.77 9.39 -4.45
N GLY A 99 20.24 9.73 -5.64
CA GLY A 99 20.89 9.46 -6.92
C GLY A 99 20.93 7.97 -7.30
N LYS A 100 19.96 7.19 -6.84
CA LYS A 100 19.78 5.76 -7.17
C LYS A 100 18.49 5.53 -7.95
#